data_AF-A0A1N7INV1-F1
#
_entry.id   AF-A0A1N7INV1-F1
#
_cell.length_a   1.000
_cell.length_b   1.000
_cell.length_c   1.000
_cell.angle_alpha   90.00
_cell.angle_beta   90.00
_cell.angle_gamma   90.00
#
_symmetry.space_group_name_H-M   'P 1'
#
loop_
_entity.id
_entity.type
_entity.pdbx_description
1 polymer ?
#
loop_
_entity_poly.entity_id
_entity_poly.type
_entity_poly.pdbx_seq_one_letter_code
_entity_poly.pdbx_strand_id
1 'polypeptide(L)'
;MNMKLIDCCNHNLQTFGVVCGHLKTSGKNLGFHEEEAEDQRKPDAWCNDCHERWQFMNQSEIEREQWEEICDFKVVCGVCYEKIKEENQTVNNFDIEVLPVEKIENQLSRQEYSTMAAEYFPIWVPDLYVGMISTLETQIISIESKLLNVEEALKVNLSRDKTEEWIFATSTGEDYWTFDREQNIIYYERLGDEFVTKKMNIHFDQWLQLCFVLQKLDRIQEKYLVTIALKKALQQSFSIINPVLVDHFKNII
;
A
#
# COMPACT_ATOMS: atom_id res chain seq x y z
N MET A 1 -37.79 -10.16 18.53
CA MET A 1 -37.25 -9.63 17.26
C MET A 1 -37.46 -10.69 16.20
N ASN A 2 -38.23 -10.38 15.15
CA ASN A 2 -38.51 -11.32 14.06
C ASN A 2 -37.30 -11.35 13.11
N MET A 3 -36.69 -12.52 12.93
CA MET A 3 -35.75 -12.77 11.84
C MET A 3 -36.46 -12.50 10.52
N LYS A 4 -35.98 -11.52 9.76
CA LYS A 4 -36.47 -11.27 8.40
C LYS A 4 -35.88 -12.33 7.48
N LEU A 5 -36.71 -13.29 7.08
CA LEU A 5 -36.36 -14.34 6.13
C LEU A 5 -36.98 -14.00 4.76
N ILE A 6 -36.31 -14.42 3.69
CA ILE A 6 -36.87 -14.38 2.34
C ILE A 6 -37.03 -15.80 1.80
N ASP A 7 -38.07 -16.02 1.01
CA ASP A 7 -38.30 -17.28 0.32
C ASP A 7 -37.60 -17.26 -1.04
N CYS A 8 -36.54 -18.04 -1.18
CA CYS A 8 -35.79 -18.18 -2.42
C CYS A 8 -36.28 -19.41 -3.18
N CYS A 9 -36.62 -19.22 -4.46
CA CYS A 9 -37.05 -20.32 -5.34
C CYS A 9 -36.07 -21.51 -5.41
N ASN A 10 -34.79 -21.30 -5.07
CA ASN A 10 -33.74 -22.32 -5.14
C ASN A 10 -33.28 -22.84 -3.76
N HIS A 11 -33.51 -22.07 -2.68
CA HIS A 11 -32.88 -22.35 -1.37
C HIS A 11 -33.86 -22.24 -0.18
N ASN A 12 -35.16 -22.11 -0.45
CA ASN A 12 -36.23 -21.93 0.54
C ASN A 12 -35.99 -20.71 1.44
N LEU A 13 -36.58 -20.71 2.65
CA LEU A 13 -36.46 -19.65 3.64
C LEU A 13 -35.02 -19.52 4.16
N GLN A 14 -34.42 -18.35 3.93
CA GLN A 14 -33.07 -18.00 4.39
C GLN A 14 -33.05 -16.57 4.93
N THR A 15 -32.02 -16.22 5.69
CA THR A 15 -31.65 -14.81 5.90
C THR A 15 -31.36 -14.17 4.53
N PHE A 16 -31.43 -12.84 4.44
CA PHE A 16 -31.18 -12.14 3.19
C PHE A 16 -29.96 -11.23 3.26
N GLY A 17 -29.48 -10.82 2.10
CA GLY A 17 -28.56 -9.70 1.91
C GLY A 17 -29.00 -8.86 0.72
N VAL A 18 -28.39 -7.70 0.54
CA VAL A 18 -28.59 -6.87 -0.64
C VAL A 18 -27.26 -6.76 -1.39
N VAL A 19 -27.31 -6.95 -2.70
CA VAL A 19 -26.14 -6.87 -3.58
C VAL A 19 -26.43 -5.93 -4.75
N CYS A 20 -25.45 -5.18 -5.26
CA CYS A 20 -25.68 -4.38 -6.48
C CYS A 20 -26.07 -5.28 -7.67
N GLY A 21 -26.87 -4.75 -8.59
CA GLY A 21 -27.38 -5.49 -9.75
C GLY A 21 -26.26 -6.10 -10.61
N HIS A 22 -25.13 -5.39 -10.72
CA HIS A 22 -23.95 -5.82 -11.48
C HIS A 22 -23.40 -7.17 -11.02
N LEU A 23 -23.37 -7.43 -9.71
CA LEU A 23 -22.90 -8.71 -9.16
C LEU A 23 -23.76 -9.91 -9.58
N LYS A 24 -25.00 -9.67 -10.04
CA LYS A 24 -25.88 -10.73 -10.56
C LYS A 24 -25.84 -10.86 -12.07
N THR A 25 -25.54 -9.79 -12.81
CA THR A 25 -25.78 -9.72 -14.26
C THR A 25 -24.52 -9.58 -15.11
N SER A 26 -23.45 -9.01 -14.56
CA SER A 26 -22.28 -8.55 -15.33
C SER A 26 -21.12 -9.54 -15.38
N GLY A 27 -21.27 -10.76 -14.83
CA GLY A 27 -20.25 -11.81 -14.86
C GLY A 27 -19.70 -12.17 -13.48
N LYS A 28 -18.45 -12.66 -13.44
CA LYS A 28 -17.70 -13.04 -12.25
C LYS A 28 -16.46 -12.16 -12.10
N ASN A 29 -15.79 -12.20 -10.96
CA ASN A 29 -14.59 -11.41 -10.69
C ASN A 29 -14.80 -9.89 -10.79
N LEU A 30 -15.93 -9.38 -10.28
CA LEU A 30 -16.23 -7.94 -10.32
C LEU A 30 -15.78 -7.19 -9.05
N GLY A 31 -15.19 -7.86 -8.07
CA GLY A 31 -14.95 -7.32 -6.74
C GLY A 31 -16.15 -7.47 -5.83
N PHE A 32 -15.90 -7.52 -4.52
CA PHE A 32 -16.96 -7.69 -3.52
C PHE A 32 -16.62 -6.86 -2.28
N HIS A 33 -17.30 -5.73 -2.13
CA HIS A 33 -17.24 -4.83 -0.98
C HIS A 33 -18.47 -5.04 -0.11
N GLU A 34 -18.33 -4.91 1.20
CA GLU A 34 -19.40 -5.10 2.18
C GLU A 34 -19.40 -3.91 3.16
N GLU A 35 -20.59 -3.45 3.57
CA GLU A 35 -20.74 -2.59 4.76
C GLU A 35 -20.45 -3.37 6.06
N GLU A 36 -20.22 -2.63 7.15
CA GLU A 36 -20.12 -3.25 8.47
C GLU A 36 -21.46 -3.89 8.86
N ALA A 37 -21.41 -5.13 9.37
CA ALA A 37 -22.60 -5.87 9.73
C ALA A 37 -23.19 -5.31 11.03
N GLU A 38 -24.21 -4.46 10.92
CA GLU A 38 -24.92 -3.89 12.08
C GLU A 38 -26.03 -4.81 12.63
N ASP A 39 -26.45 -5.82 11.88
CA ASP A 39 -27.64 -6.63 12.17
C ASP A 39 -27.47 -8.12 11.83
N GLN A 40 -28.54 -8.90 12.03
CA GLN A 40 -28.55 -10.35 11.79
C GLN A 40 -28.72 -10.74 10.31
N ARG A 41 -28.83 -9.77 9.38
CA ARG A 41 -28.84 -10.04 7.93
C ARG A 41 -27.41 -10.00 7.38
N LYS A 42 -27.25 -10.39 6.12
CA LYS A 42 -25.98 -10.19 5.43
C LYS A 42 -25.78 -8.69 5.14
N PRO A 43 -24.54 -8.18 5.25
CA PRO A 43 -24.24 -6.78 4.97
C PRO A 43 -24.57 -6.43 3.52
N ASP A 44 -24.85 -5.15 3.27
CA ASP A 44 -25.03 -4.68 1.90
C ASP A 44 -23.71 -4.74 1.15
N ALA A 45 -23.75 -5.20 -0.09
CA ALA A 45 -22.55 -5.47 -0.87
C ALA A 45 -22.62 -4.99 -2.32
N TRP A 46 -21.47 -4.63 -2.87
CA TRP A 46 -21.39 -4.09 -4.23
C TRP A 46 -20.04 -4.39 -4.89
N CYS A 47 -19.98 -4.27 -6.22
CA CYS A 47 -18.78 -4.53 -7.01
C CYS A 47 -17.76 -3.37 -6.97
N ASN A 48 -16.57 -3.56 -7.54
CA ASN A 48 -15.55 -2.51 -7.64
C ASN A 48 -16.07 -1.26 -8.32
N ASP A 49 -16.71 -1.35 -9.49
CA ASP A 49 -17.23 -0.19 -10.22
C ASP A 49 -18.22 0.64 -9.39
N CYS A 50 -19.10 -0.03 -8.64
CA CYS A 50 -20.02 0.63 -7.71
C CYS A 50 -19.25 1.32 -6.59
N HIS A 51 -18.21 0.68 -6.05
CA HIS A 51 -17.38 1.25 -4.99
C HIS A 51 -16.61 2.49 -5.47
N GLU A 52 -16.00 2.42 -6.66
CA GLU A 52 -15.27 3.55 -7.24
C GLU A 52 -16.20 4.75 -7.44
N ARG A 53 -17.38 4.52 -8.03
CA ARG A 53 -18.38 5.59 -8.20
C ARG A 53 -18.76 6.25 -6.88
N TRP A 54 -18.91 5.46 -5.81
CA TRP A 54 -19.19 6.01 -4.47
C TRP A 54 -18.06 6.91 -3.96
N GLN A 55 -16.80 6.51 -4.16
CA GLN A 55 -15.64 7.30 -3.72
C GLN A 55 -15.52 8.65 -4.44
N PHE A 56 -16.02 8.77 -5.67
CA PHE A 56 -15.99 10.03 -6.43
C PHE A 56 -17.16 10.98 -6.15
N MET A 57 -18.12 10.57 -5.31
CA MET A 57 -19.25 11.42 -4.92
C MET A 57 -18.91 12.21 -3.65
N ASN A 58 -19.59 13.34 -3.42
CA ASN A 58 -19.44 14.12 -2.19
C ASN A 58 -20.15 13.50 -0.98
N GLN A 59 -20.72 12.29 -1.15
CA GLN A 59 -21.40 11.49 -0.12
C GLN A 59 -22.54 12.25 0.56
N SER A 60 -23.15 13.19 -0.16
CA SER A 60 -24.40 13.83 0.27
C SER A 60 -25.57 12.84 0.20
N GLU A 61 -26.64 13.11 0.94
CA GLU A 61 -27.86 12.27 0.92
C GLU A 61 -28.46 12.16 -0.50
N ILE A 62 -28.43 13.25 -1.27
CA ILE A 62 -28.93 13.29 -2.66
C ILE A 62 -28.08 12.42 -3.59
N GLU A 63 -26.75 12.49 -3.48
CA GLU A 63 -25.85 11.65 -4.30
C GLU A 63 -25.90 10.18 -3.88
N ARG A 64 -26.16 9.90 -2.59
CA ARG A 64 -26.40 8.54 -2.11
C ARG A 64 -27.62 7.92 -2.79
N GLU A 65 -28.74 8.62 -2.85
CA GLU A 65 -29.94 8.13 -3.55
C GLU A 65 -29.65 7.84 -5.03
N GLN A 66 -28.92 8.74 -5.70
CA GLN A 66 -28.50 8.55 -7.09
C GLN A 66 -27.58 7.33 -7.26
N TRP A 67 -26.66 7.14 -6.34
CA TRP A 67 -25.77 5.98 -6.35
C TRP A 67 -26.52 4.66 -6.17
N GLU A 68 -27.48 4.63 -5.23
CA GLU A 68 -28.33 3.46 -4.98
C GLU A 68 -29.16 3.10 -6.22
N GLU A 69 -29.70 4.10 -6.92
CA GLU A 69 -30.43 3.91 -8.19
C GLU A 69 -29.52 3.36 -9.29
N ILE A 70 -28.31 3.91 -9.45
CA ILE A 70 -27.30 3.43 -10.42
C ILE A 70 -26.85 2.00 -10.13
N CYS A 71 -26.69 1.65 -8.86
CA CYS A 71 -26.25 0.32 -8.44
C CYS A 71 -27.33 -0.75 -8.64
N ASP A 72 -28.60 -0.34 -8.76
CA ASP A 72 -29.77 -1.20 -8.94
C ASP A 72 -29.77 -2.40 -7.97
N PHE A 73 -29.67 -2.10 -6.68
CA PHE A 73 -29.53 -3.08 -5.61
C PHE A 73 -30.66 -4.13 -5.60
N LYS A 74 -30.28 -5.40 -5.41
CA LYS A 74 -31.16 -6.56 -5.41
C LYS A 74 -31.06 -7.33 -4.10
N VAL A 75 -32.21 -7.71 -3.57
CA VAL A 75 -32.30 -8.62 -2.43
C VAL A 75 -32.01 -10.06 -2.89
N VAL A 76 -31.14 -10.75 -2.17
CA VAL A 76 -30.76 -12.14 -2.40
C VAL A 76 -30.78 -12.94 -1.11
N CYS A 77 -31.01 -14.25 -1.21
CA CYS A 77 -31.00 -15.13 -0.04
C CYS A 77 -29.56 -15.37 0.43
N GLY A 78 -29.36 -15.75 1.69
CA GLY A 78 -28.04 -15.92 2.29
C GLY A 78 -27.15 -16.90 1.52
N VAL A 79 -27.72 -17.97 0.98
CA VAL A 79 -26.98 -18.93 0.15
C VAL A 79 -26.55 -18.31 -1.19
N CYS A 80 -27.44 -17.56 -1.85
CA CYS A 80 -27.08 -16.83 -3.08
C CYS A 80 -26.04 -15.75 -2.80
N TYR A 81 -26.12 -15.09 -1.65
CA TYR A 81 -25.18 -14.08 -1.22
C TYR A 81 -23.76 -14.66 -1.14
N GLU A 82 -23.58 -15.76 -0.40
CA GLU A 82 -22.27 -16.42 -0.29
C GLU A 82 -21.75 -16.89 -1.64
N LYS A 83 -22.61 -17.44 -2.50
CA LYS A 83 -22.21 -17.82 -3.85
C LYS A 83 -21.73 -16.62 -4.67
N ILE A 84 -22.47 -15.51 -4.65
CA ILE A 84 -22.09 -14.29 -5.38
C ILE A 84 -20.77 -13.76 -4.83
N LYS A 85 -20.59 -13.79 -3.50
CA LYS A 85 -19.36 -13.42 -2.82
C LYS A 85 -18.19 -14.28 -3.27
N GLU A 86 -18.32 -15.60 -3.28
CA GLU A 86 -17.28 -16.52 -3.79
C GLU A 86 -16.95 -16.28 -5.27
N GLU A 87 -17.96 -16.02 -6.09
CA GLU A 87 -17.79 -15.82 -7.54
C GLU A 87 -17.24 -14.44 -7.92
N ASN A 88 -17.39 -13.44 -7.04
CA ASN A 88 -17.02 -12.05 -7.30
C ASN A 88 -16.02 -11.47 -6.32
N GLN A 89 -15.56 -12.23 -5.33
CA GLN A 89 -14.25 -12.03 -4.76
C GLN A 89 -13.26 -12.17 -5.91
N THR A 90 -12.97 -11.06 -6.61
CA THR A 90 -11.64 -10.90 -7.14
C THR A 90 -10.75 -11.01 -5.93
N VAL A 91 -10.16 -12.19 -5.77
CA VAL A 91 -8.77 -12.23 -5.37
C VAL A 91 -8.06 -11.44 -6.46
N ASN A 92 -8.09 -10.11 -6.36
CA ASN A 92 -7.02 -9.31 -6.93
C ASN A 92 -5.83 -9.80 -6.13
N ASN A 93 -5.20 -10.87 -6.63
CA ASN A 93 -3.95 -11.36 -6.11
C ASN A 93 -2.93 -10.33 -6.58
N PHE A 94 -2.96 -9.17 -5.93
CA PHE A 94 -1.98 -8.14 -6.14
C PHE A 94 -0.65 -8.79 -5.79
N ASP A 95 0.20 -8.97 -6.80
CA ASP A 95 1.55 -9.46 -6.58
C ASP A 95 2.36 -8.36 -5.90
N ILE A 96 2.19 -8.28 -4.58
CA ILE A 96 2.98 -7.46 -3.66
C ILE A 96 3.98 -8.35 -2.93
N GLU A 97 4.54 -9.35 -3.63
CA GLU A 97 5.60 -10.17 -3.04
C GLU A 97 6.76 -9.30 -2.55
N VAL A 98 7.18 -9.54 -1.31
CA VAL A 98 8.39 -8.96 -0.71
C VAL A 98 9.59 -9.71 -1.28
N LEU A 99 10.41 -9.01 -2.05
CA LEU A 99 11.60 -9.60 -2.64
C LEU A 99 12.75 -9.69 -1.62
N PRO A 100 13.57 -10.76 -1.66
CA PRO A 100 14.86 -10.78 -0.97
C PRO A 100 15.78 -9.67 -1.49
N VAL A 101 16.66 -9.16 -0.61
CA VAL A 101 17.60 -8.07 -0.94
C VAL A 101 18.50 -8.45 -2.13
N GLU A 102 18.94 -9.70 -2.24
CA GLU A 102 19.79 -10.13 -3.35
C GLU A 102 19.08 -10.03 -4.70
N LYS A 103 17.75 -10.24 -4.73
CA LYS A 103 16.95 -10.05 -5.96
C LYS A 103 16.73 -8.58 -6.26
N ILE A 104 16.64 -7.73 -5.23
CA ILE A 104 16.50 -6.28 -5.36
C ILE A 104 17.78 -5.67 -5.95
N GLU A 105 18.94 -6.03 -5.42
CA GLU A 105 20.24 -5.53 -5.90
C GLU A 105 20.48 -5.78 -7.39
N ASN A 106 19.94 -6.87 -7.93
CA ASN A 106 20.05 -7.22 -9.35
C ASN A 106 19.11 -6.39 -10.25
N GLN A 107 18.14 -5.68 -9.68
CA GLN A 107 17.20 -4.82 -10.39
C GLN A 107 17.60 -3.34 -10.37
N LEU A 108 18.55 -2.96 -9.52
CA LEU A 108 19.04 -1.59 -9.42
C LEU A 108 20.08 -1.31 -10.51
N SER A 109 20.00 -0.12 -11.09
CA SER A 109 20.96 0.34 -12.10
C SER A 109 22.33 0.60 -11.50
N ARG A 110 23.39 0.22 -12.23
CA ARG A 110 24.77 0.30 -11.79
C ARG A 110 25.59 1.28 -12.63
N GLN A 111 26.53 1.94 -11.98
CA GLN A 111 27.50 2.85 -12.59
C GLN A 111 28.89 2.59 -11.98
N GLU A 112 29.94 2.73 -12.80
CA GLU A 112 31.31 2.72 -12.31
C GLU A 112 31.67 4.08 -11.71
N TYR A 113 32.15 4.07 -10.47
CA TYR A 113 32.68 5.24 -9.78
C TYR A 113 34.22 5.15 -9.72
N SER A 114 34.88 6.31 -9.84
CA SER A 114 36.31 6.40 -9.56
C SER A 114 36.53 6.03 -8.09
N THR A 115 37.49 5.13 -7.82
CA THR A 115 37.77 4.54 -6.50
C THR A 115 37.44 5.50 -5.34
N MET A 116 36.32 5.24 -4.66
CA MET A 116 35.91 6.01 -3.50
C MET A 116 36.41 5.31 -2.25
N ALA A 117 37.07 6.07 -1.37
CA ALA A 117 37.59 5.53 -0.13
C ALA A 117 36.45 5.38 0.89
N ALA A 118 36.30 4.17 1.44
CA ALA A 118 35.38 3.88 2.54
C ALA A 118 35.58 4.80 3.78
N GLU A 119 36.69 5.55 3.83
CA GLU A 119 37.05 6.49 4.89
C GLU A 119 36.10 7.68 5.06
N TYR A 120 35.28 7.99 4.04
CA TYR A 120 34.31 9.09 4.13
C TYR A 120 33.01 8.71 4.85
N PHE A 121 32.76 7.41 5.05
CA PHE A 121 31.57 6.96 5.76
C PHE A 121 31.84 6.89 7.26
N PRO A 122 30.93 7.41 8.10
CA PRO A 122 30.96 7.11 9.52
C PRO A 122 30.92 5.59 9.75
N ILE A 123 31.70 5.11 10.72
CA ILE A 123 31.84 3.67 11.01
C ILE A 123 30.52 2.97 11.40
N TRP A 124 29.51 3.75 11.79
CA TRP A 124 28.19 3.26 12.18
C TRP A 124 27.23 3.16 11.00
N VAL A 125 27.57 3.68 9.82
CA VAL A 125 26.74 3.53 8.61
C VAL A 125 26.71 2.05 8.20
N PRO A 126 25.55 1.49 7.79
CA PRO A 126 25.44 0.06 7.48
C PRO A 126 26.39 -0.40 6.36
N ASP A 127 27.12 -1.50 6.58
CA ASP A 127 28.02 -2.09 5.59
C ASP A 127 27.30 -2.46 4.28
N LEU A 128 26.06 -2.97 4.40
CA LEU A 128 25.21 -3.27 3.25
C LEU A 128 24.98 -2.03 2.38
N TYR A 129 24.68 -0.89 2.99
CA TYR A 129 24.50 0.37 2.28
C TYR A 129 25.79 0.78 1.58
N VAL A 130 26.91 0.84 2.30
CA VAL A 130 28.22 1.24 1.75
C VAL A 130 28.63 0.36 0.57
N GLY A 131 28.47 -0.96 0.71
CA GLY A 131 28.77 -1.93 -0.35
C GLY A 131 27.91 -1.72 -1.59
N MET A 132 26.62 -1.44 -1.41
CA MET A 132 25.69 -1.22 -2.53
C MET A 132 25.97 0.11 -3.24
N ILE A 133 25.91 1.24 -2.54
CA ILE A 133 25.91 2.57 -3.16
C ILE A 133 27.22 2.94 -3.86
N SER A 134 28.32 2.24 -3.55
CA SER A 134 29.59 2.39 -4.26
C SER A 134 29.54 1.96 -5.72
N THR A 135 28.45 1.29 -6.16
CA THR A 135 28.29 0.81 -7.55
C THR A 135 26.95 1.17 -8.18
N LEU A 136 26.10 1.95 -7.49
CA LEU A 136 24.75 2.27 -7.94
C LEU A 136 24.66 3.72 -8.42
N GLU A 137 23.92 3.94 -9.51
CA GLU A 137 23.49 5.29 -9.88
C GLU A 137 22.36 5.78 -8.98
N THR A 138 22.19 7.11 -8.91
CA THR A 138 21.04 7.71 -8.24
C THR A 138 19.80 7.34 -9.03
N GLN A 139 18.82 6.76 -8.35
CA GLN A 139 17.63 6.25 -9.04
C GLN A 139 16.38 6.35 -8.18
N ILE A 140 15.27 6.61 -8.86
CA ILE A 140 13.92 6.59 -8.28
C ILE A 140 13.44 5.14 -8.27
N ILE A 141 13.26 4.58 -7.08
CA ILE A 141 12.70 3.24 -6.87
C ILE A 141 11.17 3.35 -6.81
N SER A 142 10.65 4.28 -6.02
CA SER A 142 9.22 4.63 -5.92
C SER A 142 9.05 6.15 -5.80
N ILE A 143 7.82 6.66 -5.87
CA ILE A 143 7.52 8.09 -5.68
C ILE A 143 8.14 8.61 -4.37
N GLU A 144 8.05 7.82 -3.31
CA GLU A 144 8.57 8.14 -1.97
C GLU A 144 10.06 7.82 -1.77
N SER A 145 10.73 7.25 -2.77
CA SER A 145 12.05 6.64 -2.56
C SER A 145 12.96 6.76 -3.78
N LYS A 146 13.80 7.80 -3.76
CA LYS A 146 14.96 8.01 -4.62
C LYS A 146 16.23 7.73 -3.84
N LEU A 147 16.90 6.63 -4.16
CA LEU A 147 18.17 6.24 -3.57
C LEU A 147 19.30 7.11 -4.15
N LEU A 148 20.07 7.75 -3.29
CA LEU A 148 21.22 8.56 -3.71
C LEU A 148 22.43 7.67 -3.96
N ASN A 149 23.17 7.97 -5.04
CA ASN A 149 24.49 7.40 -5.23
C ASN A 149 25.49 7.95 -4.20
N VAL A 150 26.70 7.39 -4.22
CA VAL A 150 27.76 7.76 -3.30
C VAL A 150 28.14 9.25 -3.36
N GLU A 151 28.28 9.84 -4.53
CA GLU A 151 28.71 11.24 -4.68
C GLU A 151 27.66 12.21 -4.11
N GLU A 152 26.39 11.97 -4.40
CA GLU A 152 25.28 12.79 -3.90
C GLU A 152 25.07 12.62 -2.40
N ALA A 153 25.13 11.39 -1.89
CA ALA A 153 25.02 11.12 -0.47
C ALA A 153 26.16 11.80 0.31
N LEU A 154 27.41 11.71 -0.16
CA LEU A 154 28.55 12.39 0.45
C LEU A 154 28.37 13.91 0.42
N LYS A 155 28.01 14.47 -0.73
CA LYS A 155 27.81 15.91 -0.89
C LYS A 155 26.77 16.44 0.10
N VAL A 156 25.63 15.78 0.21
CA VAL A 156 24.55 16.18 1.11
C VAL A 156 25.01 16.11 2.56
N ASN A 157 25.65 15.01 2.98
CA ASN A 157 26.03 14.84 4.39
C ASN A 157 27.24 15.69 4.81
N LEU A 158 28.22 15.90 3.94
CA LEU A 158 29.38 16.76 4.24
C LEU A 158 29.00 18.25 4.35
N SER A 159 27.91 18.66 3.71
CA SER A 159 27.40 20.03 3.79
C SER A 159 26.56 20.32 5.04
N ARG A 160 26.29 19.31 5.88
CA ARG A 160 25.39 19.40 7.04
C ARG A 160 26.17 19.41 8.36
N ASP A 161 25.67 20.18 9.31
CA ASP A 161 26.18 20.22 10.69
C ASP A 161 25.70 19.03 11.55
N LYS A 162 24.80 18.19 11.03
CA LYS A 162 24.19 17.07 11.77
C LYS A 162 24.97 15.78 11.53
N THR A 163 25.89 15.45 12.44
CA THR A 163 26.82 14.30 12.32
C THR A 163 26.30 12.99 12.93
N GLU A 164 25.14 13.03 13.58
CA GLU A 164 24.51 11.88 14.24
C GLU A 164 23.59 11.08 13.30
N GLU A 165 23.37 11.60 12.09
CA GLU A 165 22.48 10.99 11.09
C GLU A 165 23.07 11.09 9.69
N TRP A 166 22.69 10.15 8.83
CA TRP A 166 23.19 10.05 7.47
C TRP A 166 22.04 10.00 6.46
N ILE A 167 21.90 11.02 5.61
CA ILE A 167 20.93 11.00 4.50
C ILE A 167 21.39 10.03 3.44
N PHE A 168 20.52 9.12 3.04
CA PHE A 168 20.82 8.13 2.01
C PHE A 168 19.81 8.10 0.86
N ALA A 169 18.61 8.65 1.07
CA ALA A 169 17.57 8.72 0.05
C ALA A 169 16.72 9.99 0.23
N THR A 170 16.06 10.42 -0.85
CA THR A 170 15.03 11.48 -0.84
C THR A 170 13.73 10.96 -1.46
N SER A 171 12.62 11.69 -1.40
CA SER A 171 11.47 11.42 -2.28
C SER A 171 11.62 12.17 -3.61
N THR A 172 10.61 12.09 -4.49
CA THR A 172 10.45 13.05 -5.61
C THR A 172 10.04 14.45 -5.14
N GLY A 173 9.59 14.58 -3.88
CA GLY A 173 9.34 15.84 -3.19
C GLY A 173 10.56 16.35 -2.41
N GLU A 174 10.31 17.01 -1.28
CA GLU A 174 11.34 17.55 -0.37
C GLU A 174 11.65 16.62 0.82
N ASP A 175 11.03 15.43 0.85
CA ASP A 175 11.21 14.46 1.94
C ASP A 175 12.53 13.72 1.83
N TYR A 176 13.02 13.22 2.97
CA TYR A 176 14.26 12.47 2.98
C TYR A 176 14.34 11.40 4.07
N TRP A 177 15.24 10.46 3.84
CA TRP A 177 15.46 9.29 4.68
C TRP A 177 16.86 9.33 5.26
N THR A 178 16.97 9.05 6.56
CA THR A 178 18.26 8.99 7.26
C THR A 178 18.46 7.69 8.02
N PHE A 179 19.72 7.32 8.24
CA PHE A 179 20.14 6.43 9.32
C PHE A 179 20.44 7.24 10.57
N ASP A 180 20.13 6.72 11.75
CA ASP A 180 20.77 7.15 13.00
C ASP A 180 21.98 6.27 13.36
N ARG A 181 22.65 6.58 14.48
CA ARG A 181 23.81 5.80 14.97
C ARG A 181 23.51 4.35 15.32
N GLU A 182 22.25 4.02 15.57
CA GLU A 182 21.78 2.66 15.82
C GLU A 182 21.33 1.97 14.52
N GLN A 183 21.58 2.61 13.37
CA GLN A 183 21.18 2.17 12.03
C GLN A 183 19.67 2.08 11.84
N ASN A 184 18.88 2.71 12.70
CA ASN A 184 17.44 2.82 12.48
C ASN A 184 17.16 3.86 11.41
N ILE A 185 16.11 3.60 10.63
CA ILE A 185 15.67 4.54 9.61
C ILE A 185 14.70 5.56 10.19
N ILE A 186 14.93 6.82 9.83
CA ILE A 186 14.07 7.95 10.15
C ILE A 186 13.61 8.58 8.83
N TYR A 187 12.29 8.74 8.70
CA TYR A 187 11.68 9.47 7.61
C TYR A 187 11.41 10.92 8.04
N TYR A 188 11.74 11.87 7.17
CA TYR A 188 11.50 13.30 7.35
C TYR A 188 10.52 13.76 6.28
N GLU A 189 9.28 14.02 6.70
CA GLU A 189 8.20 14.49 5.84
C GLU A 189 8.10 16.02 5.90
N ARG A 190 8.05 16.68 4.74
CA ARG A 190 7.89 18.11 4.62
C ARG A 190 6.41 18.48 4.76
N LEU A 191 6.06 19.15 5.86
CA LEU A 191 4.71 19.66 6.10
C LEU A 191 4.74 21.19 6.22
N GLY A 192 4.49 21.86 5.10
CA GLY A 192 4.62 23.32 5.00
C GLY A 192 6.07 23.76 5.16
N ASP A 193 6.34 24.62 6.14
CA ASP A 193 7.69 25.13 6.41
C ASP A 193 8.49 24.27 7.40
N GLU A 194 7.91 23.20 7.94
CA GLU A 194 8.54 22.34 8.94
C GLU A 194 8.76 20.91 8.42
N PHE A 195 9.65 20.18 9.09
CA PHE A 195 9.83 18.74 8.89
C PHE A 195 9.28 17.98 10.07
N VAL A 196 8.40 17.02 9.81
CA VAL A 196 7.93 16.06 10.80
C VAL A 196 8.72 14.77 10.64
N THR A 197 9.23 14.27 11.77
CA THR A 197 10.08 13.08 11.79
C THR A 197 9.30 11.85 12.22
N LYS A 198 9.60 10.71 11.61
CA LYS A 198 9.00 9.43 11.93
C LYS A 198 10.10 8.38 12.00
N LYS A 199 10.35 7.86 13.20
CA LYS A 199 11.22 6.69 13.40
C LYS A 199 10.48 5.46 12.86
N MET A 200 11.08 4.81 11.88
CA MET A 200 10.48 3.68 11.18
C MET A 200 10.79 2.34 11.85
N ASN A 201 11.78 2.29 12.75
CA ASN A 201 12.23 1.09 13.48
C ASN A 201 12.50 -0.10 12.53
N ILE A 202 13.10 0.21 11.38
CA ILE A 202 13.60 -0.74 10.38
C ILE A 202 15.03 -0.38 10.01
N HIS A 203 15.72 -1.34 9.39
CA HIS A 203 17.07 -1.17 8.85
C HIS A 203 17.08 -1.08 7.32
N PHE A 204 18.26 -0.89 6.74
CA PHE A 204 18.43 -0.58 5.31
C PHE A 204 17.90 -1.67 4.36
N ASP A 205 18.11 -2.93 4.69
CA ASP A 205 17.57 -4.09 3.97
C ASP A 205 16.04 -4.06 3.91
N GLN A 206 15.40 -3.84 5.05
CA GLN A 206 13.95 -3.72 5.18
C GLN A 206 13.41 -2.49 4.45
N TRP A 207 14.17 -1.39 4.42
CA TRP A 207 13.79 -0.21 3.65
C TRP A 207 13.86 -0.45 2.14
N LEU A 208 14.88 -1.15 1.64
CA LEU A 208 14.92 -1.55 0.23
C LEU A 208 13.70 -2.40 -0.14
N GLN A 209 13.34 -3.36 0.71
CA GLN A 209 12.13 -4.16 0.52
C GLN A 209 10.86 -3.31 0.51
N LEU A 210 10.75 -2.36 1.44
CA LEU A 210 9.65 -1.40 1.51
C LEU A 210 9.55 -0.58 0.22
N CYS A 211 10.65 -0.04 -0.29
CA CYS A 211 10.67 0.74 -1.52
C CYS A 211 10.14 -0.04 -2.73
N PHE A 212 10.48 -1.34 -2.84
CA PHE A 212 9.98 -2.18 -3.94
C PHE A 212 8.50 -2.55 -3.76
N VAL A 213 8.02 -2.70 -2.53
CA VAL A 213 6.57 -2.83 -2.25
C VAL A 213 5.85 -1.54 -2.64
N LEU A 214 6.38 -0.37 -2.29
CA LEU A 214 5.82 0.94 -2.68
C LEU A 214 5.86 1.14 -4.19
N GLN A 215 6.93 0.74 -4.88
CA GLN A 215 6.99 0.78 -6.34
C GLN A 215 5.87 -0.04 -6.99
N LYS A 216 5.58 -1.23 -6.46
CA LYS A 216 4.46 -2.06 -6.92
C LYS A 216 3.12 -1.35 -6.67
N LEU A 217 2.97 -0.71 -5.51
CA LEU A 217 1.79 0.08 -5.17
C LEU A 217 1.59 1.24 -6.14
N ASP A 218 2.63 2.03 -6.43
CA ASP A 218 2.58 3.15 -7.38
C ASP A 218 2.01 2.69 -8.73
N ARG A 219 2.52 1.57 -9.26
CA ARG A 219 2.06 0.98 -10.53
C ARG A 219 0.62 0.47 -10.50
N ILE A 220 0.15 -0.01 -9.34
CA ILE A 220 -1.23 -0.45 -9.16
C ILE A 220 -2.15 0.79 -9.11
N GLN A 221 -1.75 1.82 -8.37
CA GLN A 221 -2.52 3.05 -8.19
C GLN A 221 -2.65 3.89 -9.48
N GLU A 222 -1.74 3.74 -10.44
CA GLU A 222 -1.93 4.28 -11.79
C GLU A 222 -3.18 3.75 -12.50
N LYS A 223 -3.65 2.54 -12.14
CA LYS A 223 -4.70 1.81 -12.85
C LYS A 223 -5.95 1.53 -12.02
N TYR A 224 -5.80 1.45 -10.69
CA TYR A 224 -6.84 0.97 -9.79
C TYR A 224 -6.87 1.81 -8.52
N LEU A 225 -8.06 2.07 -8.00
CA LEU A 225 -8.21 2.63 -6.65
C LEU A 225 -7.83 1.60 -5.57
N VAL A 226 -7.52 2.09 -4.37
CA VAL A 226 -7.13 1.25 -3.23
C VAL A 226 -8.34 0.45 -2.73
N THR A 227 -8.39 -0.84 -3.08
CA THR A 227 -9.43 -1.79 -2.63
C THR A 227 -9.09 -2.45 -1.30
N ILE A 228 -10.08 -3.00 -0.60
CA ILE A 228 -9.87 -3.81 0.62
C ILE A 228 -8.88 -4.97 0.38
N ALA A 229 -8.92 -5.58 -0.81
CA ALA A 229 -7.98 -6.64 -1.18
C ALA A 229 -6.54 -6.12 -1.29
N LEU A 230 -6.34 -4.93 -1.86
CA LEU A 230 -5.04 -4.28 -1.95
C LEU A 230 -4.50 -3.93 -0.56
N LYS A 231 -5.37 -3.38 0.29
CA LYS A 231 -5.07 -3.06 1.70
C LYS A 231 -4.59 -4.30 2.45
N LYS A 232 -5.29 -5.43 2.32
CA LYS A 232 -4.88 -6.72 2.94
C LYS A 232 -3.55 -7.22 2.39
N ALA A 233 -3.32 -7.16 1.09
CA ALA A 233 -2.06 -7.57 0.47
C ALA A 233 -0.88 -6.71 0.95
N LEU A 234 -1.07 -5.39 1.06
CA LEU A 234 -0.08 -4.46 1.62
C LEU A 234 0.20 -4.76 3.10
N GLN A 235 -0.83 -4.96 3.92
CA GLN A 235 -0.66 -5.32 5.34
C GLN A 235 0.17 -6.59 5.51
N GLN A 236 -0.10 -7.62 4.70
CA GLN A 236 0.67 -8.87 4.71
C GLN A 236 2.14 -8.61 4.33
N SER A 237 2.37 -7.84 3.26
CA SER A 237 3.71 -7.52 2.77
C SER A 237 4.52 -6.71 3.78
N PHE A 238 3.92 -5.68 4.38
CA PHE A 238 4.54 -4.91 5.44
C PHE A 238 4.83 -5.76 6.68
N SER A 239 3.91 -6.63 7.09
CA SER A 239 4.16 -7.54 8.21
C SER A 239 5.27 -8.54 7.95
N ILE A 240 5.50 -8.95 6.69
CA ILE A 240 6.62 -9.80 6.29
C ILE A 240 7.95 -9.05 6.43
N ILE A 241 8.01 -7.78 6.02
CA ILE A 241 9.21 -6.95 6.13
C ILE A 241 9.51 -6.66 7.61
N ASN A 242 8.56 -6.02 8.29
CA ASN A 242 8.60 -5.71 9.71
C ASN A 242 7.20 -5.34 10.20
N PRO A 243 6.63 -6.01 11.22
CA PRO A 243 5.29 -5.73 11.73
C PRO A 243 5.01 -4.26 12.08
N VAL A 244 6.02 -3.49 12.51
CA VAL A 244 5.89 -2.06 12.84
C VAL A 244 5.42 -1.21 11.64
N LEU A 245 5.69 -1.67 10.42
CA LEU A 245 5.30 -0.96 9.20
C LEU A 245 3.79 -0.95 8.99
N VAL A 246 3.05 -1.95 9.49
CA VAL A 246 1.59 -1.95 9.38
C VAL A 246 0.99 -0.73 10.09
N ASP A 247 1.50 -0.38 11.27
CA ASP A 247 1.06 0.80 12.02
C ASP A 247 1.50 2.11 11.36
N HIS A 248 2.71 2.14 10.81
CA HIS A 248 3.21 3.32 10.11
C HIS A 248 2.42 3.64 8.84
N PHE A 249 1.89 2.64 8.14
CA PHE A 249 1.17 2.82 6.88
C PHE A 249 -0.36 2.66 7.01
N LYS A 250 -0.90 2.62 8.23
CA LYS A 250 -2.33 2.40 8.50
C LYS A 250 -3.32 3.39 7.85
N ASN A 251 -2.85 4.57 7.45
CA ASN A 251 -3.66 5.61 6.80
C ASN A 251 -3.55 5.56 5.26
N ILE A 252 -2.56 4.83 4.74
CA ILE A 252 -2.34 4.57 3.31
C ILE A 252 -3.03 3.25 2.94
N ILE A 253 -3.05 2.31 3.90
CA ILE A 253 -3.92 1.12 3.98
C ILE A 253 -5.31 1.55 4.45
#